data_AF-A0A1G3BFK8-F1
#
_entry.id   AF-A0A1G3BFK8-F1
#
_cell.length_a   1.000
_cell.length_b   1.000
_cell.length_c   1.000
_cell.angle_alpha   90.00
_cell.angle_beta   90.00
_cell.angle_gamma   90.00
#
_symmetry.space_group_name_H-M   'P 1'
#
loop_
_entity.id
_entity.type
_entity.pdbx_description
1 polymer ?
#
loop_
_entity_poly.entity_id
_entity_poly.type
_entity_poly.pdbx_seq_one_letter_code
_entity_poly.pdbx_strand_id
1 'polypeptide(L)'
;MIVNESVLSLGISLLALFIAGLLATRVNQSLTAVFIVVGMILQNFFPVTIITEFIATLGIIFMLFMFGLEFSVGSLVNNQRKIF
;
A
#
# COMPACT_ATOMS: atom_id res chain seq x y z
N MET A 1 -16.41 22.56 -6.15
CA MET A 1 -16.75 21.47 -7.08
C MET A 1 -15.64 20.41 -7.20
N ILE A 2 -14.35 20.79 -7.11
CA ILE A 2 -13.18 19.89 -7.24
C ILE A 2 -13.06 18.82 -6.14
N VAL A 3 -13.41 19.14 -4.88
CA VAL A 3 -13.23 18.20 -3.75
C VAL A 3 -14.08 16.93 -3.89
N ASN A 4 -15.27 17.06 -4.47
CA ASN A 4 -16.21 15.93 -4.57
C ASN A 4 -15.72 14.86 -5.55
N GLU A 5 -15.07 15.27 -6.64
CA GLU A 5 -14.52 14.35 -7.65
C GLU A 5 -13.30 13.60 -7.10
N SER A 6 -12.41 14.27 -6.38
CA SER A 6 -11.22 13.64 -5.78
C SER A 6 -11.56 12.61 -4.69
N VAL A 7 -12.59 12.89 -3.88
CA VAL A 7 -13.06 11.96 -2.85
C VAL A 7 -13.73 10.74 -3.49
N LEU A 8 -14.53 10.96 -4.53
CA LEU A 8 -15.18 9.87 -5.27
C LEU A 8 -14.15 8.96 -5.95
N SER A 9 -13.15 9.53 -6.63
CA SER A 9 -12.07 8.75 -7.26
C SER A 9 -11.27 7.92 -6.25
N LEU A 10 -11.03 8.47 -5.05
CA LEU A 10 -10.40 7.73 -3.95
C LEU A 10 -11.28 6.59 -3.47
N GLY A 11 -12.58 6.84 -3.25
CA GLY A 11 -13.52 5.81 -2.82
C GLY A 11 -13.59 4.65 -3.82
N ILE A 12 -13.64 4.95 -5.12
CA ILE A 12 -13.64 3.93 -6.18
C ILE A 12 -12.30 3.19 -6.22
N SER A 13 -11.18 3.89 -6.11
CA SER A 13 -9.84 3.27 -6.11
C SER A 13 -9.66 2.33 -4.92
N LEU A 14 -10.10 2.71 -3.73
CA LEU A 14 -10.07 1.87 -2.53
C LEU A 14 -10.97 0.64 -2.68
N LEU A 15 -12.18 0.80 -3.24
CA LEU A 15 -13.07 -0.33 -3.52
C LEU A 15 -12.46 -1.31 -4.53
N ALA A 16 -11.86 -0.79 -5.61
CA ALA A 16 -11.21 -1.60 -6.63
C ALA A 16 -10.03 -2.39 -6.04
N LEU A 17 -9.18 -1.74 -5.23
CA LEU A 17 -8.09 -2.39 -4.52
C LEU A 17 -8.61 -3.45 -3.53
N PHE A 18 -9.69 -3.16 -2.79
CA PHE A 18 -10.29 -4.14 -1.87
C PHE A 18 -10.76 -5.41 -2.60
N ILE A 19 -11.50 -5.25 -3.69
CA ILE A 19 -11.98 -6.38 -4.50
C ILE A 19 -10.81 -7.17 -5.09
N ALA A 20 -9.79 -6.47 -5.61
CA ALA A 20 -8.61 -7.12 -6.16
C ALA A 20 -7.80 -7.87 -5.11
N GLY A 21 -7.67 -7.33 -3.89
CA GLY A 21 -7.01 -8.01 -2.77
C GLY A 21 -7.77 -9.26 -2.34
N LEU A 22 -9.09 -9.17 -2.27
CA LEU A 22 -9.95 -10.33 -1.97
C LEU A 22 -9.78 -11.42 -3.03
N LEU A 23 -9.78 -11.05 -4.32
CA LEU A 23 -9.51 -11.99 -5.41
C LEU A 23 -8.08 -12.56 -5.35
N ALA A 24 -7.08 -11.73 -5.04
CA ALA A 24 -5.68 -12.15 -4.93
C ALA A 24 -5.49 -13.23 -3.86
N THR A 25 -6.12 -13.06 -2.69
CA THR A 25 -6.07 -14.07 -1.62
C THR A 25 -6.69 -15.40 -2.02
N ARG A 26 -7.75 -15.40 -2.86
CA ARG A 26 -8.36 -16.63 -3.38
C ARG A 26 -7.43 -17.37 -4.34
N VAL A 27 -6.57 -16.66 -5.06
CA VAL A 27 -5.67 -17.23 -6.07
C VAL A 27 -4.25 -17.44 -5.52
N ASN A 28 -4.00 -17.21 -4.22
CA ASN A 28 -2.68 -17.27 -3.58
C ASN A 28 -1.60 -16.43 -4.28
N GLN A 29 -2.00 -15.30 -4.86
CA GLN A 29 -1.08 -14.35 -5.50
C GLN A 29 -0.53 -13.36 -4.47
N SER A 30 0.65 -12.80 -4.75
CA SER A 30 1.22 -11.73 -3.93
C SER A 30 0.29 -10.51 -3.94
N LEU A 31 -0.26 -10.18 -2.77
CA LEU A 31 -1.15 -9.03 -2.57
C LEU A 31 -0.52 -7.73 -3.06
N THR A 32 0.75 -7.51 -2.72
CA THR A 32 1.50 -6.31 -3.12
C THR A 32 1.60 -6.19 -4.64
N ALA A 33 1.91 -7.29 -5.34
CA ALA A 33 2.00 -7.28 -6.79
C ALA A 33 0.65 -6.98 -7.45
N VAL A 34 -0.43 -7.57 -6.94
CA VAL A 34 -1.80 -7.31 -7.45
C VAL A 34 -2.19 -5.84 -7.23
N PHE A 35 -1.92 -5.27 -6.06
CA PHE A 35 -2.22 -3.86 -5.80
C PHE A 35 -1.46 -2.91 -6.71
N ILE A 36 -0.19 -3.20 -7.04
CA ILE A 36 0.59 -2.40 -7.99
C ILE A 36 -0.04 -2.45 -9.39
N VAL A 37 -0.36 -3.65 -9.89
CA VAL A 37 -0.96 -3.81 -11.22
C VAL A 37 -2.31 -3.09 -11.32
N VAL A 38 -3.14 -3.23 -10.28
CA VAL A 38 -4.44 -2.55 -10.24
C VAL A 38 -4.28 -1.03 -10.16
N GLY A 39 -3.31 -0.54 -9.38
CA GLY A 39 -2.97 0.88 -9.33
C GLY A 39 -2.52 1.42 -10.69
N MET A 40 -1.67 0.68 -11.42
CA MET A 40 -1.26 1.03 -12.78
C MET A 40 -2.44 1.11 -13.76
N ILE A 41 -3.41 0.19 -13.63
CA ILE A 41 -4.63 0.23 -14.44
C ILE A 41 -5.49 1.45 -14.08
N LEU A 42 -5.71 1.69 -12.78
CA LEU A 42 -6.52 2.80 -12.26
C LEU A 42 -5.96 4.17 -12.63
N GLN A 43 -4.64 4.31 -12.76
CA GLN A 43 -3.99 5.56 -13.18
C GLN A 43 -4.49 6.06 -14.54
N ASN A 44 -4.89 5.16 -15.44
CA ASN A 44 -5.42 5.55 -16.75
C ASN A 44 -6.83 6.15 -16.67
N PHE A 45 -7.57 5.85 -15.59
CA PHE A 45 -8.95 6.29 -15.39
C PHE A 45 -9.06 7.46 -14.41
N PHE A 46 -8.15 7.54 -13.44
CA PHE A 46 -8.15 8.55 -12.40
C PHE A 46 -6.78 9.25 -12.33
N PRO A 47 -6.73 10.59 -12.43
CA PRO A 47 -5.49 11.31 -12.30
C PRO A 47 -4.93 11.17 -10.88
N VAL A 48 -3.61 11.10 -10.77
CA VAL A 48 -2.93 11.16 -9.47
C VAL A 48 -3.17 12.55 -8.89
N THR A 49 -3.87 12.60 -7.76
CA THR A 49 -4.13 13.82 -7.02
C THR A 49 -3.18 13.96 -5.83
N ILE A 50 -3.08 15.18 -5.29
CA ILE A 50 -2.35 15.49 -4.05
C ILE A 50 -2.75 14.57 -2.90
N ILE A 51 -4.04 14.19 -2.81
CA ILE A 51 -4.52 13.32 -1.73
C ILE A 51 -3.95 11.90 -1.88
N THR A 52 -3.89 11.37 -3.10
CA THR A 52 -3.26 10.07 -3.40
C THR A 52 -1.79 10.05 -2.99
N GLU A 53 -1.04 11.10 -3.33
CA GLU A 53 0.37 11.24 -3.00
C GLU A 53 0.59 11.34 -1.48
N PHE A 54 -0.26 12.09 -0.80
CA PHE A 54 -0.26 12.19 0.65
C PHE A 54 -0.52 10.83 1.32
N ILE A 55 -1.55 10.08 0.86
CA ILE A 55 -1.87 8.75 1.38
C ILE A 55 -0.74 7.76 1.11
N ALA A 56 -0.14 7.78 -0.09
CA ALA A 56 0.99 6.91 -0.42
C ALA A 56 2.20 7.15 0.50
N THR A 57 2.50 8.43 0.75
CA THR A 57 3.58 8.82 1.67
C THR A 57 3.31 8.33 3.09
N LEU A 58 2.10 8.55 3.61
CA LEU A 58 1.70 8.03 4.92
C LEU A 58 1.77 6.50 4.98
N GLY A 59 1.32 5.82 3.92
CA GLY A 59 1.35 4.36 3.83
C GLY A 59 2.75 3.80 3.97
N ILE A 60 3.74 4.38 3.28
CA ILE A 60 5.15 3.95 3.38
C ILE A 60 5.70 4.23 4.78
N ILE A 61 5.42 5.40 5.35
CA ILE A 61 5.87 5.76 6.70
C ILE A 61 5.31 4.76 7.72
N PHE A 62 4.01 4.46 7.67
CA PHE A 62 3.39 3.51 8.58
C PHE A 62 3.90 2.08 8.35
N MET A 63 4.13 1.67 7.10
CA MET A 63 4.69 0.35 6.81
C MET A 63 6.09 0.20 7.42
N LEU A 64 6.97 1.17 7.21
CA LEU A 64 8.32 1.17 7.80
C LEU A 64 8.29 1.26 9.33
N PHE A 65 7.36 2.04 9.88
CA PHE A 65 7.16 2.14 11.32
C PHE A 65 6.75 0.79 11.92
N MET A 66 5.78 0.11 11.31
CA MET A 66 5.33 -1.22 11.75
C MET A 66 6.46 -2.25 11.64
N PHE A 67 7.24 -2.24 10.56
CA PHE A 67 8.44 -3.07 10.45
C PHE A 67 9.45 -2.79 11.56
N GLY A 68 9.61 -1.53 11.96
CA GLY A 68 10.44 -1.16 13.10
C GLY A 68 9.91 -1.71 14.43
N LEU A 69 8.59 -1.72 14.64
CA LEU A 69 7.96 -2.26 15.85
C LEU A 69 8.06 -3.79 15.94
N GLU A 70 7.95 -4.49 14.82
CA GLU A 70 8.15 -5.95 14.75
C GLU A 70 9.62 -6.34 14.95
N PHE A 71 10.55 -5.39 14.80
CA PHE A 71 11.98 -5.63 14.96
C PHE A 71 12.39 -5.67 16.43
N SER A 72 12.79 -6.87 16.90
CA SER A 72 13.37 -7.06 18.23
C SER A 72 14.83 -6.58 18.25
N VAL A 73 15.12 -5.49 18.98
CA VAL A 73 16.50 -5.01 19.21
C VAL A 73 17.36 -6.10 19.87
N GLY A 74 16.78 -6.90 20.76
CA GLY A 74 17.48 -8.04 21.39
C GLY A 74 17.87 -9.14 20.40
N SER A 75 17.01 -9.43 19.41
CA SER A 75 17.31 -10.37 18.33
C SER A 75 18.41 -9.85 17.40
N LEU A 76 18.47 -8.53 17.18
CA LEU A 76 19.51 -7.91 16.36
C LEU A 76 20.89 -8.06 17.01
N VAL A 77 21.00 -7.78 18.32
CA VAL A 77 22.26 -7.89 19.08
C VAL A 77 22.75 -9.34 19.14
N ASN A 78 21.85 -10.30 19.33
CA ASN A 78 22.23 -11.72 19.46
C ASN A 78 22.66 -12.36 18.12
N ASN A 79 22.27 -11.77 16.99
CA ASN A 79 22.54 -12.31 15.65
C ASN A 79 23.45 -11.40 14.80
N GLN A 80 24.15 -10.45 15.43
CA GLN A 80 25.03 -9.46 14.76
C GLN A 80 25.98 -10.06 13.71
N ARG A 81 26.51 -11.27 13.99
CA ARG A 81 27.50 -11.97 13.17
C ARG A 81 26.97 -12.57 11.85
N LYS A 82 25.65 -12.59 11.65
CA LYS A 82 25.00 -13.07 10.42
C LYS A 82 24.39 -11.95 9.58
N ILE A 83 24.22 -10.77 10.17
CA ILE A 83 23.53 -9.62 9.55
C ILE A 83 24.57 -8.63 8.97
N PHE A 84 25.79 -8.63 9.50
CA PHE A 84 26.97 -7.92 8.99
C PHE A 84 28.06 -8.93 8.61
#